data_AF-A0AAW1MQV0-F1
#
_entry.id   AF-A0AAW1MQV0-F1
#
_cell.length_a   1.000
_cell.length_b   1.000
_cell.length_c   1.000
_cell.angle_alpha   90.00
_cell.angle_beta   90.00
_cell.angle_gamma   90.00
#
_symmetry.space_group_name_H-M   'P 1'
#
loop_
_entity.id
_entity.type
_entity.pdbx_description
1 polymer ?
#
loop_
_entity_poly.entity_id
_entity_poly.type
_entity_poly.pdbx_seq_one_letter_code
_entity_poly.pdbx_strand_id
1 'polypeptide(L)'
;MGCLNFPGYCLQSSYCRKSAKNGGVAIFSRVNCPFKFHESGFLQTSCVEKEFEICGVSLISENKDVNIELINVYMPSENKDVNIELINVYMPPDSDVKFFYQKLYEVLYRICKTSTKVLCGDFDIDQQRNSCQKTELNNLLTSFGLQNSVSESTRITYKSSTQINYFCTNSKNKYHCSVAHNGISDHSTLVLYTVCSDHDVDVQRGCVRYYSSQNYDRFVTIMFDVSFLLKQRKKGISDNTWVTDVVRDSSVKLKSMFQIAKEGGNAGDWESY
;
A
#
# COMPACT_ATOMS: atom_id res chain seq x y z
N MET A 1 2.97 30.64 4.59
CA MET A 1 2.10 29.47 4.34
C MET A 1 2.66 28.34 5.21
N GLY A 2 1.93 27.86 6.20
CA GLY A 2 2.40 26.74 7.01
C GLY A 2 2.15 25.44 6.24
N CYS A 3 3.20 24.70 5.90
CA CYS A 3 3.03 23.35 5.38
C CYS A 3 2.59 22.44 6.53
N LEU A 4 1.50 21.69 6.33
CA LEU A 4 1.18 20.54 7.18
C LEU A 4 2.33 19.53 7.05
N ASN A 5 3.09 19.36 8.12
CA ASN A 5 4.14 18.36 8.23
C ASN A 5 3.69 17.28 9.21
N PHE A 6 3.43 16.08 8.70
CA PHE A 6 3.13 14.91 9.50
C PHE A 6 4.41 14.07 9.63
N PRO A 7 5.03 13.99 10.83
CA PRO A 7 6.24 13.20 11.02
C PRO A 7 6.07 11.76 10.53
N GLY A 8 7.00 11.29 9.68
CA GLY A 8 6.95 9.95 9.09
C GLY A 8 6.09 9.82 7.83
N TYR A 9 5.54 10.92 7.32
CA TYR A 9 4.75 10.96 6.08
C TYR A 9 5.33 11.94 5.05
N CYS A 10 5.17 11.62 3.78
CA CYS A 10 5.51 12.44 2.62
C CYS A 10 4.24 12.82 1.86
N LEU A 11 4.19 14.05 1.37
CA LEU A 11 3.13 14.50 0.47
C LEU A 11 3.32 13.89 -0.92
N GLN A 12 2.27 13.27 -1.46
CA GLN A 12 2.29 12.60 -2.77
C GLN A 12 1.53 13.35 -3.86
N SER A 13 0.40 13.97 -3.52
CA SER A 13 -0.33 14.87 -4.40
C SER A 13 -1.17 15.82 -3.56
N SER A 14 -1.41 17.03 -4.07
CA SER A 14 -2.29 17.98 -3.42
C SER A 14 -2.82 19.03 -4.37
N TYR A 15 -3.92 19.64 -3.96
CA TYR A 15 -4.36 20.94 -4.42
C TYR A 15 -4.56 21.85 -3.21
N CYS A 16 -4.14 23.11 -3.31
CA CYS A 16 -4.39 24.13 -2.31
C CYS A 16 -4.92 25.39 -3.00
N ARG A 17 -5.90 26.05 -2.36
CA ARG A 17 -6.47 27.31 -2.84
C ARG A 17 -5.39 28.38 -2.92
N LYS A 18 -5.47 29.22 -3.95
CA LYS A 18 -4.51 30.32 -4.18
C LYS A 18 -5.05 31.65 -3.65
N SER A 19 -6.36 31.88 -3.81
CA SER A 19 -6.96 33.19 -3.53
C SER A 19 -7.70 33.22 -2.19
N ALA A 20 -8.34 32.12 -1.81
CA ALA A 20 -9.08 31.97 -0.58
C ALA A 20 -8.28 31.25 0.52
N LYS A 21 -8.62 31.57 1.77
CA LYS A 21 -8.10 30.85 2.94
C LYS A 21 -8.88 29.56 3.15
N ASN A 22 -8.18 28.56 3.69
CA ASN A 22 -8.69 27.24 4.07
C ASN A 22 -9.21 26.43 2.88
N GLY A 23 -9.06 25.11 2.92
CA GLY A 23 -9.44 24.21 1.83
C GLY A 23 -8.26 23.77 0.98
N GLY A 24 -8.54 22.85 0.08
CA GLY A 24 -7.57 22.00 -0.56
C GLY A 24 -7.74 20.53 -0.16
N VAL A 25 -7.08 19.68 -0.93
CA VAL A 25 -7.04 18.23 -0.76
C VAL A 25 -5.59 17.78 -0.84
N ALA A 26 -5.25 16.74 -0.10
CA ALA A 26 -3.91 16.19 -0.09
C ALA A 26 -3.94 14.68 0.10
N ILE A 27 -2.93 14.01 -0.45
CA ILE A 27 -2.63 12.60 -0.25
C ILE A 27 -1.23 12.50 0.32
N PHE A 28 -1.13 11.85 1.48
CA PHE A 28 0.14 11.56 2.13
C PHE A 28 0.38 10.04 2.15
N SER A 29 1.64 9.64 2.08
CA SER A 29 2.06 8.25 2.30
C SER A 29 3.16 8.21 3.36
N ARG A 30 3.41 7.05 3.96
CA ARG A 30 4.57 6.89 4.84
C ARG A 30 5.86 7.02 4.03
N VAL A 31 6.93 7.56 4.65
CA VAL A 31 8.24 7.77 3.99
C VAL A 31 8.78 6.49 3.33
N ASN A 32 8.54 5.33 3.94
CA ASN A 32 8.99 4.02 3.44
C ASN A 32 7.86 3.20 2.80
N CYS A 33 6.91 3.87 2.14
CA CYS A 33 5.84 3.17 1.42
C CYS A 33 6.44 2.40 0.22
N PRO A 34 6.12 1.10 0.03
CA PRO A 34 6.73 0.26 -1.02
C PRO A 34 6.21 0.57 -2.44
N PHE A 35 5.24 1.47 -2.57
CA PHE A 35 4.64 1.83 -3.85
C PHE A 35 5.33 3.06 -4.47
N LYS A 36 5.50 3.05 -5.80
CA LYS A 36 5.73 4.29 -6.54
C LYS A 36 4.41 5.02 -6.72
N PHE A 37 4.49 6.34 -6.63
CA PHE A 37 3.37 7.24 -6.86
C PHE A 37 3.61 8.00 -8.16
N HIS A 38 2.63 7.95 -9.07
CA HIS A 38 2.64 8.78 -10.27
C HIS A 38 1.47 9.76 -10.19
N GLU A 39 1.76 11.06 -10.13
CA GLU A 39 0.72 12.09 -10.09
C GLU A 39 0.07 12.25 -11.47
N SER A 40 -1.26 12.32 -11.49
CA SER A 40 -2.02 12.63 -12.69
C SER A 40 -2.12 14.15 -12.88
N GLY A 41 -1.18 14.74 -13.63
CA GLY A 41 -1.11 16.20 -13.83
C GLY A 41 -2.40 16.86 -14.34
N PHE A 42 -3.25 16.13 -15.06
CA PHE A 42 -4.54 16.66 -15.51
C PHE A 42 -5.52 16.94 -14.34
N LEU A 43 -5.39 16.25 -13.20
CA LEU A 43 -6.27 16.47 -12.04
C LEU A 43 -6.09 17.88 -11.48
N GLN A 44 -4.85 18.38 -11.44
CA GLN A 44 -4.60 19.76 -11.02
C GLN A 44 -5.29 20.77 -11.94
N THR A 45 -5.33 20.49 -13.25
CA THR A 45 -6.02 21.35 -14.23
C THR A 45 -7.55 21.27 -14.16
N SER A 46 -8.09 20.24 -13.51
CA SER A 46 -9.54 20.08 -13.26
C SER A 46 -10.02 20.87 -12.04
N CYS A 47 -9.12 21.34 -11.18
CA CYS A 47 -9.48 22.07 -9.97
C CYS A 47 -10.04 23.45 -10.29
N VAL A 48 -11.18 23.78 -9.68
CA VAL A 48 -11.78 25.11 -9.69
C VAL A 48 -12.00 25.51 -8.24
N GLU A 49 -11.28 26.55 -7.81
CA GLU A 49 -11.25 26.99 -6.42
C GLU A 49 -12.67 27.26 -5.90
N LYS A 50 -13.01 26.70 -4.72
CA LYS A 50 -14.35 26.77 -4.11
C LYS A 50 -15.48 26.05 -4.83
N GLU A 51 -15.23 25.38 -5.94
CA GLU A 51 -16.25 24.65 -6.69
C GLU A 51 -15.95 23.14 -6.74
N PHE A 52 -14.72 22.79 -7.12
CA PHE A 52 -14.29 21.41 -7.32
C PHE A 52 -12.79 21.28 -7.04
N GLU A 53 -12.42 20.56 -5.98
CA GLU A 53 -11.04 20.44 -5.53
C GLU A 53 -10.63 18.96 -5.55
N ILE A 54 -9.56 18.63 -6.29
CA ILE A 54 -9.19 17.24 -6.55
C ILE A 54 -7.67 17.04 -6.54
N CYS A 55 -7.23 15.90 -6.03
CA CYS A 55 -5.87 15.41 -6.21
C CYS A 55 -5.88 13.88 -6.35
N GLY A 56 -4.82 13.30 -6.89
CA GLY A 56 -4.80 11.87 -7.11
C GLY A 56 -3.46 11.34 -7.60
N VAL A 57 -3.25 10.06 -7.31
CA VAL A 57 -2.01 9.33 -7.60
C VAL A 57 -2.33 7.92 -8.09
N SER A 58 -1.58 7.48 -9.10
CA SER A 58 -1.51 6.09 -9.51
C SER A 58 -0.45 5.38 -8.67
N LEU A 59 -0.82 4.28 -8.02
CA LEU A 59 0.12 3.42 -7.32
C LEU A 59 0.61 2.36 -8.29
N ILE A 60 1.93 2.21 -8.37
CA ILE A 60 2.58 1.21 -9.20
C ILE A 60 3.45 0.35 -8.28
N SER A 61 3.21 -0.96 -8.29
CA SER A 61 4.10 -1.91 -7.63
C SER A 61 5.42 -2.00 -8.41
N GLU A 62 6.56 -1.88 -7.73
CA GLU A 62 7.88 -1.95 -8.38
C GLU A 62 8.29 -3.38 -8.77
N ASN A 63 7.59 -4.40 -8.31
CA ASN A 63 8.09 -5.77 -8.39
C ASN A 63 7.00 -6.75 -8.84
N LYS A 64 7.35 -7.55 -9.86
CA LYS A 64 6.56 -8.70 -10.29
C LYS A 64 6.65 -9.88 -9.31
N ASP A 65 7.69 -9.89 -8.47
CA ASP A 65 8.02 -10.99 -7.54
C ASP A 65 8.08 -10.56 -6.07
N VAL A 66 7.72 -9.31 -5.74
CA VAL A 66 7.59 -8.90 -4.32
C VAL A 66 6.18 -9.20 -3.89
N ASN A 67 6.06 -10.27 -3.11
CA ASN A 67 5.07 -10.34 -2.04
C ASN A 67 5.18 -9.05 -1.24
N ILE A 68 4.26 -8.11 -1.45
CA ILE A 68 4.23 -6.84 -0.74
C ILE A 68 3.81 -7.14 0.71
N GLU A 69 4.77 -7.57 1.51
CA GLU A 69 4.70 -7.56 2.97
C GLU A 69 4.82 -6.11 3.44
N LEU A 70 3.79 -5.30 3.21
CA LEU A 70 3.48 -4.05 3.89
C LEU A 70 2.10 -3.63 3.34
N ILE A 71 1.05 -4.06 4.05
CA ILE A 71 -0.31 -4.35 3.56
C ILE A 71 -0.34 -5.70 2.82
N ASN A 72 -0.50 -6.80 3.57
CA ASN A 72 -0.43 -8.20 3.09
C ASN A 72 -1.51 -8.59 2.06
N VAL A 73 -1.64 -7.87 0.95
CA VAL A 73 -2.40 -8.39 -0.20
C VAL A 73 -1.50 -9.40 -0.89
N TYR A 74 -1.61 -10.68 -0.51
CA TYR A 74 -1.12 -11.76 -1.37
C TYR A 74 -1.93 -11.72 -2.67
N MET A 75 -1.26 -11.46 -3.78
CA MET A 75 -1.81 -11.58 -5.13
C MET A 75 -0.97 -12.63 -5.85
N PRO A 76 -1.55 -13.79 -6.22
CA PRO A 76 -0.79 -14.84 -6.89
C PRO A 76 -0.18 -14.33 -8.20
N SER A 77 1.04 -14.80 -8.44
CA SER A 77 2.03 -14.41 -9.44
C SER A 77 1.65 -14.71 -10.88
N GLU A 78 0.48 -14.24 -11.33
CA GLU A 78 0.11 -14.27 -12.74
C GLU A 78 -0.37 -12.89 -13.20
N ASN A 79 0.60 -12.08 -13.65
CA ASN A 79 0.44 -10.95 -14.56
C ASN A 79 -0.75 -10.00 -14.29
N LYS A 80 -0.48 -8.90 -13.56
CA LYS A 80 -0.84 -7.53 -13.98
C LYS A 80 -0.22 -6.52 -13.03
N ASP A 81 0.41 -5.49 -13.59
CA ASP A 81 0.75 -4.27 -12.86
C ASP A 81 -0.49 -3.79 -12.11
N VAL A 82 -0.44 -3.81 -10.78
CA VAL A 82 -1.56 -3.33 -9.96
C VAL A 82 -1.51 -1.81 -10.00
N ASN A 83 -2.23 -1.23 -10.97
CA ASN A 83 -2.45 0.21 -11.05
C ASN A 83 -3.72 0.55 -10.24
N ILE A 84 -3.52 1.03 -9.02
CA ILE A 84 -4.61 1.60 -8.20
C ILE A 84 -4.60 3.11 -8.42
N GLU A 85 -5.71 3.66 -8.89
CA GLU A 85 -5.94 5.11 -8.88
C GLU A 85 -6.55 5.51 -7.54
N LEU A 86 -5.79 6.24 -6.72
CA LEU A 86 -6.30 6.91 -5.52
C LEU A 86 -6.66 8.35 -5.87
N ILE A 87 -7.90 8.75 -5.61
CA ILE A 87 -8.41 10.07 -5.94
C ILE A 87 -9.14 10.62 -4.73
N ASN A 88 -8.74 11.81 -4.31
CA ASN A 88 -9.39 12.54 -3.23
C ASN A 88 -10.08 13.78 -3.81
N VAL A 89 -11.38 13.91 -3.56
CA VAL A 89 -12.23 14.99 -4.07
C VAL A 89 -12.91 15.70 -2.91
N TYR A 90 -12.93 17.03 -2.97
CA TYR A 90 -13.67 17.86 -2.05
C TYR A 90 -14.64 18.77 -2.83
N MET A 91 -15.92 18.70 -2.45
CA MET A 91 -16.95 19.64 -2.85
C MET A 91 -17.24 20.59 -1.68
N PRO A 92 -16.88 21.87 -1.79
CA PRO A 92 -17.29 22.87 -0.82
C PRO A 92 -18.82 22.95 -0.67
N PRO A 93 -19.35 23.27 0.53
CA PRO A 93 -20.80 23.29 0.77
C PRO A 93 -21.62 24.25 -0.10
N ASP A 94 -21.01 25.34 -0.56
CA ASP A 94 -21.66 26.37 -1.37
C ASP A 94 -21.46 26.17 -2.88
N SER A 95 -20.85 25.05 -3.31
CA SER A 95 -20.61 24.74 -4.71
C SER A 95 -21.90 24.47 -5.49
N ASP A 96 -21.90 24.76 -6.80
CA ASP A 96 -22.96 24.29 -7.68
C ASP A 96 -22.85 22.76 -7.89
N VAL A 97 -23.81 22.03 -7.33
CA VAL A 97 -23.89 20.57 -7.40
C VAL A 97 -23.89 20.04 -8.84
N LYS A 98 -24.51 20.75 -9.80
CA LYS A 98 -24.52 20.34 -11.21
C LYS A 98 -23.14 20.50 -11.83
N PHE A 99 -22.46 21.61 -11.50
CA PHE A 99 -21.08 21.84 -11.93
C PHE A 99 -20.14 20.77 -11.35
N PHE A 100 -20.33 20.40 -10.08
CA PHE A 100 -19.61 19.31 -9.44
C PHE A 100 -19.80 17.98 -10.20
N TYR A 101 -21.04 17.60 -10.56
CA TYR A 101 -21.28 16.37 -11.33
C TYR A 101 -20.63 16.39 -12.70
N GLN A 102 -20.67 17.51 -13.41
CA GLN A 102 -20.00 17.65 -14.69
C GLN A 102 -18.48 17.43 -14.54
N LYS A 103 -17.85 18.06 -13.54
CA LYS A 103 -16.41 17.91 -13.30
C LYS A 103 -16.03 16.51 -12.87
N LEU A 104 -16.83 15.90 -11.99
CA LEU A 104 -16.63 14.52 -11.57
C LEU A 104 -16.75 13.56 -12.77
N TYR A 105 -17.75 13.75 -13.63
CA TYR A 105 -17.89 12.97 -14.87
C TYR A 105 -16.66 13.12 -15.79
N GLU A 106 -16.20 14.35 -16.04
CA GLU A 106 -15.01 14.62 -16.87
C GLU A 106 -13.78 13.88 -16.35
N VAL A 107 -13.56 13.88 -15.03
CA VAL A 107 -12.45 13.17 -14.38
C VAL A 107 -12.63 11.66 -14.52
N LEU A 108 -13.79 11.12 -14.11
CA LEU A 108 -14.07 9.69 -14.13
C LEU A 108 -13.98 9.10 -15.55
N TYR A 109 -14.43 9.86 -16.56
CA TYR A 109 -14.32 9.50 -17.97
C TYR A 109 -12.86 9.38 -18.42
N ARG A 110 -11.99 10.30 -18.00
CA ARG A 110 -10.56 10.25 -18.37
C ARG A 110 -9.81 9.07 -17.76
N ILE A 111 -10.16 8.71 -16.52
CA ILE A 111 -9.52 7.60 -15.81
C ILE A 111 -10.24 6.26 -16.03
N CYS A 112 -11.33 6.21 -16.81
CA CYS A 112 -12.20 5.04 -16.87
C CYS A 112 -11.45 3.74 -17.23
N LYS A 113 -10.37 3.84 -18.01
CA LYS A 113 -9.53 2.72 -18.46
C LYS A 113 -8.69 2.04 -17.37
N THR A 114 -8.53 2.65 -16.18
CA THR A 114 -7.75 2.05 -15.09
C THR A 114 -8.53 0.91 -14.40
N SER A 115 -7.83 -0.13 -13.94
CA SER A 115 -8.49 -1.35 -13.45
C SER A 115 -9.08 -1.18 -12.05
N THR A 116 -8.33 -0.64 -11.10
CA THR A 116 -8.80 -0.42 -9.73
C THR A 116 -8.86 1.06 -9.41
N LYS A 117 -10.01 1.52 -8.94
CA LYS A 117 -10.24 2.92 -8.56
C LYS A 117 -10.69 2.99 -7.11
N VAL A 118 -10.12 3.95 -6.40
CA VAL A 118 -10.55 4.36 -5.06
C VAL A 118 -10.74 5.86 -5.10
N LEU A 119 -11.99 6.27 -5.04
CA LEU A 119 -12.41 7.66 -4.94
C LEU A 119 -12.85 7.91 -3.51
N CYS A 120 -12.32 8.93 -2.86
CA CYS A 120 -12.74 9.32 -1.53
C CYS A 120 -12.84 10.83 -1.39
N GLY A 121 -13.43 11.27 -0.28
CA GLY A 121 -13.43 12.66 0.14
C GLY A 121 -14.80 13.16 0.57
N ASP A 122 -14.92 14.46 0.79
CA ASP A 122 -16.12 15.10 1.32
C ASP A 122 -16.89 15.78 0.19
N PHE A 123 -18.07 15.25 -0.14
CA PHE A 123 -18.85 15.72 -1.27
C PHE A 123 -20.02 16.60 -0.83
N ASP A 124 -20.16 16.89 0.48
CA ASP A 124 -21.26 17.64 1.08
C ASP A 124 -22.70 17.24 0.62
N ILE A 125 -22.86 16.01 0.12
CA ILE A 125 -24.14 15.43 -0.29
C ILE A 125 -24.46 14.30 0.68
N ASP A 126 -25.52 14.46 1.46
CA ASP A 126 -25.87 13.49 2.50
C ASP A 126 -26.50 12.20 1.92
N GLN A 127 -25.82 11.07 2.11
CA GLN A 127 -26.30 9.75 1.70
C GLN A 127 -27.48 9.23 2.53
N GLN A 128 -27.69 9.75 3.73
CA GLN A 128 -28.80 9.35 4.59
C GLN A 128 -30.09 10.08 4.21
N ARG A 129 -29.99 11.23 3.54
CA ARG A 129 -31.13 12.00 3.06
C ARG A 129 -31.61 11.51 1.69
N ASN A 130 -32.92 11.32 1.55
CA ASN A 130 -33.51 11.09 0.24
C ASN A 130 -33.61 12.41 -0.52
N SER A 131 -32.80 12.57 -1.56
CA SER A 131 -32.71 13.77 -2.38
C SER A 131 -32.41 13.42 -3.83
N CYS A 132 -32.74 14.32 -4.76
CA CYS A 132 -32.36 14.16 -6.16
C CYS A 132 -30.84 14.19 -6.32
N GLN A 133 -30.14 15.01 -5.51
CA GLN A 133 -28.69 15.10 -5.51
C GLN A 133 -28.05 13.73 -5.20
N LYS A 134 -28.46 13.07 -4.11
CA LYS A 134 -27.98 11.73 -3.75
C LYS A 134 -28.19 10.73 -4.90
N THR A 135 -29.39 10.71 -5.48
CA THR A 135 -29.73 9.77 -6.54
C THR A 135 -28.87 9.99 -7.78
N GLU A 136 -28.70 11.25 -8.20
CA GLU A 136 -27.91 11.60 -9.38
C GLU A 136 -26.42 11.28 -9.18
N LEU A 137 -25.86 11.61 -8.02
CA LEU A 137 -24.49 11.25 -7.66
C LEU A 137 -24.28 9.74 -7.64
N ASN A 138 -25.20 8.98 -7.03
CA ASN A 138 -25.10 7.52 -6.97
C ASN A 138 -25.20 6.91 -8.38
N ASN A 139 -26.06 7.45 -9.25
CA ASN A 139 -26.14 7.01 -10.65
C ASN A 139 -24.84 7.28 -11.41
N LEU A 140 -24.25 8.47 -11.25
CA LEU A 140 -22.97 8.82 -11.85
C LEU A 140 -21.87 7.86 -11.40
N LEU A 141 -21.69 7.68 -10.08
CA LEU A 141 -20.69 6.76 -9.53
C LEU A 141 -20.90 5.33 -10.04
N THR A 142 -22.15 4.84 -10.02
CA THR A 142 -22.50 3.49 -10.47
C THR A 142 -22.23 3.29 -11.96
N SER A 143 -22.43 4.32 -12.81
CA SER A 143 -22.11 4.22 -14.24
C SER A 143 -20.60 4.00 -14.52
N PHE A 144 -19.73 4.36 -13.57
CA PHE A 144 -18.29 4.09 -13.61
C PHE A 144 -17.90 2.87 -12.77
N GLY A 145 -18.88 2.07 -12.33
CA GLY A 145 -18.69 0.89 -11.49
C GLY A 145 -18.26 1.21 -10.05
N LEU A 146 -18.35 2.46 -9.62
CA LEU A 146 -17.97 2.89 -8.28
C LEU A 146 -19.16 2.77 -7.32
N GLN A 147 -18.95 2.13 -6.18
CA GLN A 147 -19.97 2.00 -5.14
C GLN A 147 -19.46 2.57 -3.82
N ASN A 148 -20.27 3.40 -3.16
CA ASN A 148 -19.96 3.90 -1.82
C ASN A 148 -19.99 2.73 -0.82
N SER A 149 -18.97 2.66 0.03
CA SER A 149 -18.81 1.60 1.04
C SER A 149 -18.94 2.11 2.47
N VAL A 150 -19.17 3.42 2.66
CA VAL A 150 -19.44 4.01 3.97
C VAL A 150 -20.85 3.61 4.42
N SER A 151 -20.96 3.06 5.64
CA SER A 151 -22.22 2.54 6.20
C SER A 151 -22.88 3.46 7.22
N GLU A 152 -22.17 4.46 7.73
CA GLU A 152 -22.58 5.25 8.90
C GLU A 152 -22.35 6.75 8.69
N SER A 153 -22.92 7.57 9.56
CA SER A 153 -22.71 9.03 9.54
C SER A 153 -21.25 9.37 9.73
N THR A 154 -20.75 10.30 8.92
CA THR A 154 -19.33 10.68 8.88
C THR A 154 -19.09 12.10 9.35
N ARG A 155 -20.14 12.90 9.51
CA ARG A 155 -20.08 14.20 10.19
C ARG A 155 -21.08 14.23 11.32
N ILE A 156 -20.59 14.41 12.54
CA ILE A 156 -21.40 14.46 13.76
C ILE A 156 -21.22 15.85 14.37
N THR A 157 -22.32 16.59 14.47
CA THR A 157 -22.39 17.87 15.16
C THR A 157 -23.40 17.78 16.31
N TYR A 158 -23.47 18.82 17.14
CA TYR A 158 -24.51 18.90 18.17
C TYR A 158 -25.95 19.02 17.60
N LYS A 159 -26.10 19.33 16.31
CA LYS A 159 -27.39 19.53 15.63
C LYS A 159 -27.75 18.42 14.65
N SER A 160 -26.78 17.66 14.16
CA SER A 160 -26.98 16.77 13.02
C SER A 160 -25.97 15.62 12.99
N SER A 161 -26.38 14.56 12.31
CA SER A 161 -25.57 13.39 11.99
C SER A 161 -25.77 13.10 10.50
N THR A 162 -24.75 13.32 9.67
CA THR A 162 -24.87 13.20 8.21
C THR A 162 -23.76 12.33 7.63
N GLN A 163 -24.03 11.70 6.49
CA GLN A 163 -23.06 10.91 5.75
C GLN A 163 -22.66 11.64 4.47
N ILE A 164 -21.70 12.55 4.59
CA ILE A 164 -21.22 13.41 3.48
C ILE A 164 -19.82 13.08 2.99
N ASN A 165 -19.05 12.29 3.75
CA ASN A 165 -17.79 11.72 3.30
C ASN A 165 -18.06 10.41 2.55
N TYR A 166 -17.39 10.25 1.41
CA TYR A 166 -17.54 9.13 0.49
C TYR A 166 -16.29 8.30 0.45
N PHE A 167 -16.50 7.00 0.29
CA PHE A 167 -15.47 6.05 -0.08
C PHE A 167 -16.04 5.13 -1.15
N CYS A 168 -15.65 5.36 -2.40
CA CYS A 168 -16.20 4.70 -3.56
C CYS A 168 -15.13 3.88 -4.28
N THR A 169 -15.42 2.60 -4.55
CA THR A 169 -14.51 1.73 -5.29
C THR A 169 -15.26 0.81 -6.23
N ASN A 170 -14.59 0.38 -7.30
CA ASN A 170 -15.04 -0.67 -8.20
C ASN A 170 -14.57 -2.07 -7.76
N SER A 171 -13.94 -2.18 -6.59
CA SER A 171 -13.43 -3.42 -6.00
C SER A 171 -13.95 -3.61 -4.57
N LYS A 172 -15.25 -3.40 -4.35
CA LYS A 172 -15.88 -3.44 -3.01
C LYS A 172 -15.70 -4.78 -2.27
N ASN A 173 -15.55 -5.88 -3.00
CA ASN A 173 -15.28 -7.19 -2.39
C ASN A 173 -13.86 -7.33 -1.85
N LYS A 174 -12.93 -6.48 -2.30
CA LYS A 174 -11.53 -6.50 -1.86
C LYS A 174 -11.28 -5.51 -0.72
N TYR A 175 -11.99 -4.39 -0.71
CA TYR A 175 -11.71 -3.30 0.21
C TYR A 175 -12.91 -3.04 1.13
N HIS A 176 -12.62 -2.97 2.43
CA HIS A 176 -13.56 -2.71 3.50
C HIS A 176 -13.35 -1.31 4.07
N CYS A 177 -14.45 -0.63 4.36
CA CYS A 177 -14.43 0.70 4.95
C CYS A 177 -14.98 0.62 6.38
N SER A 178 -14.33 1.32 7.30
CA SER A 178 -14.83 1.55 8.65
C SER A 178 -14.80 3.04 8.98
N VAL A 179 -15.72 3.48 9.83
CA VAL A 179 -15.80 4.86 10.32
C VAL A 179 -15.18 4.92 11.71
N ALA A 180 -14.18 5.78 11.88
CA ALA A 180 -13.52 6.03 13.15
C ALA A 180 -13.84 7.45 13.63
N HIS A 181 -14.63 7.57 14.69
CA HIS A 181 -14.94 8.84 15.34
C HIS A 181 -13.72 9.32 16.14
N ASN A 182 -12.94 10.22 15.55
CA ASN A 182 -11.64 10.65 16.10
C ASN A 182 -11.75 11.65 17.26
N GLY A 183 -12.89 12.33 17.45
CA GLY A 183 -13.10 13.32 18.51
C GLY A 183 -12.32 14.63 18.35
N ILE A 184 -11.56 14.79 17.26
CA ILE A 184 -10.73 15.96 16.96
C ILE A 184 -11.43 16.90 15.98
N SER A 185 -12.32 16.35 15.14
CA SER A 185 -13.11 17.07 14.14
C SER A 185 -14.58 16.68 14.25
N ASP A 186 -15.48 17.51 13.73
CA ASP A 186 -16.86 17.11 13.47
C ASP A 186 -16.94 16.05 12.37
N HIS A 187 -15.89 15.92 11.53
CA HIS A 187 -15.72 14.82 10.59
C HIS A 187 -15.00 13.61 11.22
N SER A 188 -15.55 12.43 10.92
CA SER A 188 -14.98 11.14 11.26
C SER A 188 -13.93 10.71 10.25
N THR A 189 -12.96 9.93 10.70
CA THR A 189 -11.94 9.36 9.82
C THR A 189 -12.50 8.13 9.13
N LEU A 190 -12.33 8.03 7.81
CA LEU A 190 -12.62 6.81 7.06
C LEU A 190 -11.36 5.96 6.98
N VAL A 191 -11.43 4.72 7.46
CA VAL A 191 -10.32 3.76 7.40
C VAL A 191 -10.66 2.70 6.37
N LEU A 192 -9.86 2.67 5.31
CA LEU A 192 -9.88 1.60 4.33
C LEU A 192 -8.88 0.53 4.70
N TYR A 193 -9.31 -0.72 4.65
CA TYR A 193 -8.43 -1.87 4.79
C TYR A 193 -8.91 -2.99 3.86
N THR A 194 -8.05 -3.98 3.65
CA THR A 194 -8.37 -5.20 2.92
C THR A 194 -7.97 -6.36 3.83
N VAL A 195 -8.75 -7.44 3.80
CA VAL A 195 -8.37 -8.66 4.52
C VAL A 195 -7.41 -9.41 3.64
N CYS A 196 -6.20 -9.48 4.14
CA CYS A 196 -5.16 -10.37 3.70
C CYS A 196 -5.65 -11.77 4.08
N SER A 197 -6.18 -12.55 3.13
CA SER A 197 -6.32 -13.97 3.39
C SER A 197 -4.93 -14.50 3.69
N ASP A 198 -4.74 -15.08 4.87
CA ASP A 198 -3.66 -16.01 5.12
C ASP A 198 -3.85 -17.10 4.07
N HIS A 199 -3.27 -16.91 2.90
CA HIS A 199 -2.79 -18.05 2.17
C HIS A 199 -1.89 -18.77 3.17
N ASP A 200 -2.04 -20.08 3.30
CA ASP A 200 -0.94 -20.90 3.76
C ASP A 200 0.27 -20.39 2.98
N VAL A 201 1.04 -19.52 3.63
CA VAL A 201 2.39 -19.27 3.23
C VAL A 201 2.89 -20.69 3.37
N ASP A 202 3.07 -21.37 2.24
CA ASP A 202 4.06 -22.41 2.16
C ASP A 202 5.35 -21.63 2.44
N VAL A 203 5.54 -21.31 3.73
CA VAL A 203 6.82 -21.05 4.33
C VAL A 203 7.49 -22.29 3.84
N GLN A 204 8.33 -22.15 2.82
CA GLN A 204 9.27 -23.19 2.52
C GLN A 204 9.91 -23.41 3.88
N ARG A 205 9.47 -24.46 4.57
CA ARG A 205 10.09 -24.95 5.77
C ARG A 205 11.38 -25.49 5.21
N GLY A 206 12.32 -24.57 4.99
CA GLY A 206 13.70 -24.92 4.81
C GLY A 206 13.95 -25.77 6.02
N CYS A 207 14.22 -27.05 5.79
CA CYS A 207 14.64 -27.94 6.85
C CYS A 207 16.03 -27.44 7.25
N VAL A 208 16.08 -26.41 8.10
CA VAL A 208 17.32 -25.85 8.59
C VAL A 208 17.76 -26.78 9.70
N ARG A 209 18.86 -27.49 9.47
CA ARG A 209 19.48 -28.25 10.54
C ARG A 209 20.11 -27.26 11.52
N TYR A 210 19.62 -27.23 12.75
CA TYR A 210 20.27 -26.50 13.83
C TYR A 210 21.63 -27.15 14.10
N TYR A 211 22.70 -26.37 14.02
CA TYR A 211 24.03 -26.79 14.44
C TYR A 211 24.42 -25.95 15.66
N SER A 212 25.05 -26.58 16.65
CA SER A 212 25.71 -25.82 17.71
C SER A 212 26.83 -24.95 17.12
N SER A 213 27.11 -23.82 17.75
CA SER A 213 28.26 -22.96 17.41
C SER A 213 29.56 -23.75 17.30
N GLN A 214 29.77 -24.71 18.20
CA GLN A 214 30.92 -25.63 18.18
C GLN A 214 30.98 -26.52 16.92
N ASN A 215 29.84 -26.97 16.40
CA ASN A 215 29.81 -27.79 15.18
C ASN A 215 30.07 -26.94 13.93
N TYR A 216 29.58 -25.70 13.89
CA TYR A 216 29.90 -24.75 12.83
C TYR A 216 31.39 -24.40 12.83
N ASP A 217 31.95 -24.08 13.99
CA ASP A 217 33.37 -23.74 14.12
C ASP A 217 34.27 -24.91 13.72
N ARG A 218 33.90 -26.16 14.07
CA ARG A 218 34.58 -27.36 13.58
C ARG A 218 34.47 -27.52 12.07
N PHE A 219 33.29 -27.31 11.48
CA PHE A 219 33.11 -27.40 10.03
C PHE A 219 33.95 -26.36 9.29
N VAL A 220 33.93 -25.11 9.75
CA VAL A 220 34.77 -24.03 9.21
C VAL A 220 36.25 -24.37 9.38
N THR A 221 36.66 -24.85 10.56
CA THR A 221 38.04 -25.29 10.80
C THR A 221 38.45 -26.40 9.84
N ILE A 222 37.61 -27.41 9.59
CA ILE A 222 37.86 -28.50 8.62
C ILE A 222 37.96 -27.96 7.19
N MET A 223 37.14 -26.97 6.83
CA MET A 223 37.17 -26.35 5.50
C MET A 223 38.41 -25.47 5.28
N PHE A 224 38.92 -24.82 6.33
CA PHE A 224 40.15 -24.03 6.32
C PHE A 224 41.41 -24.86 6.59
N ASP A 225 41.28 -26.08 7.10
CA ASP A 225 42.38 -27.02 7.25
C ASP A 225 42.78 -27.55 5.87
N VAL A 226 43.74 -26.84 5.27
CA VAL A 226 44.36 -27.09 3.96
C VAL A 226 44.75 -28.56 3.76
N SER A 227 44.92 -29.34 4.84
CA SER A 227 45.23 -30.77 4.79
C SER A 227 44.11 -31.64 4.18
N PHE A 228 42.83 -31.24 4.24
CA PHE A 228 41.73 -31.95 3.54
C PHE A 228 41.82 -31.79 2.02
N LEU A 229 42.08 -30.57 1.55
CA LEU A 229 42.30 -30.26 0.14
C LEU A 229 43.61 -30.88 -0.38
N LEU A 230 44.66 -30.94 0.46
CA LEU A 230 45.92 -31.61 0.14
C LEU A 230 45.80 -33.15 0.12
N LYS A 231 44.83 -33.76 0.82
CA LYS A 231 44.55 -35.21 0.68
C LYS A 231 43.92 -35.57 -0.67
N GLN A 232 43.15 -34.66 -1.27
CA GLN A 232 42.66 -34.79 -2.65
C GLN A 232 43.78 -34.61 -3.70
N ARG A 233 44.88 -33.92 -3.35
CA ARG A 233 46.09 -33.71 -4.17
C ARG A 233 46.75 -35.01 -4.65
N LYS A 234 46.58 -36.14 -3.95
CA LYS A 234 47.10 -37.45 -4.38
C LYS A 234 46.33 -38.06 -5.57
N LYS A 235 45.25 -37.44 -6.05
CA LYS A 235 44.46 -37.88 -7.22
C LYS A 235 44.67 -37.06 -8.51
N GLY A 236 45.75 -36.27 -8.60
CA GLY A 236 46.36 -35.90 -9.89
C GLY A 236 45.56 -34.95 -10.80
N ILE A 237 45.06 -33.82 -10.27
CA ILE A 237 44.47 -32.77 -11.11
C ILE A 237 45.36 -31.53 -11.04
N SER A 238 45.99 -31.19 -12.17
CA SER A 238 46.83 -30.02 -12.35
C SER A 238 46.02 -28.86 -12.95
N ASP A 239 45.41 -28.04 -12.10
CA ASP A 239 45.17 -26.62 -12.38
C ASP A 239 44.61 -25.93 -11.14
N ASN A 240 45.33 -24.91 -10.65
CA ASN A 240 45.16 -24.35 -9.29
C ASN A 240 44.57 -22.94 -9.27
N THR A 241 44.03 -22.43 -10.37
CA THR A 241 43.35 -21.12 -10.41
C THR A 241 41.89 -21.21 -9.96
N TRP A 242 41.19 -22.30 -10.28
CA TRP A 242 39.76 -22.44 -9.99
C TRP A 242 39.45 -22.68 -8.50
N VAL A 243 40.31 -23.38 -7.76
CA VAL A 243 40.06 -23.75 -6.35
C VAL A 243 40.15 -22.54 -5.44
N THR A 244 41.12 -21.65 -5.66
CA THR A 244 41.25 -20.39 -4.91
C THR A 244 40.07 -19.47 -5.15
N ASP A 245 39.55 -19.44 -6.38
CA ASP A 245 38.37 -18.65 -6.73
C ASP A 245 37.09 -19.24 -6.13
N VAL A 246 36.90 -20.56 -6.18
CA VAL A 246 35.75 -21.23 -5.56
C VAL A 246 35.76 -21.07 -4.04
N VAL A 247 36.89 -21.15 -3.36
CA VAL A 247 36.96 -20.97 -1.89
C VAL A 247 36.63 -19.52 -1.52
N ARG A 248 37.12 -18.54 -2.30
CA ARG A 248 36.81 -17.13 -2.06
C ARG A 248 35.32 -16.83 -2.32
N ASP A 249 34.78 -17.32 -3.43
CA ASP A 249 33.39 -17.08 -3.84
C ASP A 249 32.38 -17.82 -2.94
N SER A 250 32.73 -19.04 -2.49
CA SER A 250 31.94 -19.81 -1.54
C SER A 250 31.94 -19.19 -0.13
N SER A 251 33.03 -18.54 0.29
CA SER A 251 33.09 -17.88 1.61
C SER A 251 32.14 -16.68 1.73
N VAL A 252 31.92 -15.96 0.62
CA VAL A 252 30.99 -14.83 0.53
C VAL A 252 29.55 -15.33 0.42
N LYS A 253 29.30 -16.33 -0.44
CA LYS A 253 27.96 -16.94 -0.61
C LYS A 253 27.48 -17.72 0.63
N LEU A 254 28.35 -18.42 1.34
CA LEU A 254 27.98 -19.15 2.55
C LEU A 254 27.62 -18.20 3.71
N LYS A 255 28.31 -17.05 3.81
CA LYS A 255 27.94 -16.01 4.78
C LYS A 255 26.59 -15.35 4.47
N SER A 256 26.20 -15.26 3.20
CA SER A 256 24.88 -14.72 2.80
C SER A 256 23.76 -15.76 2.83
N MET A 257 24.06 -17.05 2.63
CA MET A 257 23.05 -18.13 2.61
C MET A 257 22.68 -18.66 4.01
N PHE A 258 23.56 -18.52 5.00
CA PHE A 258 23.27 -18.91 6.38
C PHE A 258 23.05 -17.65 7.24
N GLN A 259 21.86 -17.06 7.17
CA GLN A 259 21.41 -16.11 8.18
C GLN A 259 21.36 -16.81 9.54
N ILE A 260 22.30 -16.50 10.42
CA ILE A 260 22.30 -16.98 11.80
C ILE A 260 21.23 -16.19 12.56
N ALA A 261 20.16 -16.87 12.99
CA ALA A 261 19.33 -16.36 14.06
C ALA A 261 20.21 -16.32 15.33
N LYS A 262 20.46 -15.12 15.87
CA LYS A 262 21.07 -15.00 17.20
C LYS A 262 20.14 -15.64 18.22
N GLU A 263 20.66 -16.55 19.02
CA GLU A 263 19.94 -17.16 20.15
C GLU A 263 19.41 -16.07 21.07
N GLY A 264 18.08 -16.03 21.24
CA GLY A 264 17.39 -15.05 22.05
C GLY A 264 15.87 -15.23 22.11
N GLY A 265 15.35 -16.42 21.81
CA GLY A 265 13.93 -16.74 21.93
C GLY A 265 13.76 -18.09 22.59
N ASN A 266 13.08 -18.12 23.74
CA ASN A 266 12.81 -19.32 24.53
C ASN A 266 12.24 -20.45 23.68
N ALA A 267 12.91 -21.60 23.70
CA ALA A 267 12.35 -22.86 23.23
C ALA A 267 11.29 -23.32 24.26
N GLY A 268 10.05 -22.89 24.05
CA GLY A 268 8.88 -23.50 24.65
C GLY A 268 8.40 -24.65 23.78
N ASP A 269 8.57 -25.86 24.31
CA ASP A 269 7.77 -27.07 24.14
C ASP A 269 6.97 -27.26 22.86
N TRP A 270 7.42 -28.20 22.01
CA TRP A 270 6.53 -29.00 21.17
C TRP A 270 7.05 -30.43 21.08
N GLU A 271 6.52 -31.29 21.97
CA GLU A 271 6.56 -32.74 21.83
C GLU A 271 5.65 -33.20 20.67
N SER A 272 6.21 -34.09 19.84
CA SER A 272 5.58 -35.15 19.05
C SER A 272 4.21 -34.91 18.39
N TYR A 273 4.20 -34.89 17.04
CA TYR A 273 3.43 -35.78 16.17
C TYR A 273 4.11 -35.90 14.80
#